data_AF-A0A140E4V8-F1
#
_entry.id   AF-A0A140E4V8-F1
#
_cell.length_a   1.000
_cell.length_b   1.000
_cell.length_c   1.000
_cell.angle_alpha   90.00
_cell.angle_beta   90.00
_cell.angle_gamma   90.00
#
_symmetry.space_group_name_H-M   'P 1'
#
loop_
_entity.id
_entity.type
_entity.pdbx_description
1 polymer ?
#
loop_
_entity_poly.entity_id
_entity_poly.type
_entity_poly.pdbx_seq_one_letter_code
_entity_poly.pdbx_strand_id
1 'polypeptide(L)'
;MNRTLVNVIIDLVAALLFLGMIATGYLLRFPLPPGSNKTLTLWGLSRHQWGNIHFWISLGLLAILMIHLALHWNWIVTVIGKRCHLLKTLQPSLVHSAIWTLGVLIMLCVAFGWLAQRDVKALPQPICSSVSSNDQVETQNPDLHTAESITPQAKTLVWDDIYPIFATNCLDCHGPRKQYAGFRVDRLDNFFKNDVHPSLVMPGQSSQSTLIPIISGTRTIMAMAERHKLSESEVSRISTWIDQGAK
;
A
#
# COMPACT_ATOMS: atom_id res chain seq x y z
N MET A 1 39.24 11.87 -25.30
CA MET A 1 39.39 10.66 -24.46
C MET A 1 39.52 9.46 -25.38
N ASN A 2 40.41 8.49 -25.09
CA ASN A 2 40.57 7.29 -25.92
C ASN A 2 39.25 6.50 -25.93
N ARG A 3 38.76 6.08 -27.10
CA ARG A 3 37.50 5.31 -27.24
C ARG A 3 37.51 4.03 -26.40
N THR A 4 38.67 3.38 -26.29
CA THR A 4 38.85 2.20 -25.43
C THR A 4 38.63 2.55 -23.96
N LEU A 5 39.14 3.70 -23.51
CA LEU A 5 38.96 4.17 -22.14
C LEU A 5 37.47 4.51 -21.86
N VAL A 6 36.78 5.15 -22.82
CA VAL A 6 35.33 5.43 -22.73
C VAL A 6 34.54 4.15 -22.51
N ASN A 7 34.81 3.10 -23.31
CA ASN A 7 34.12 1.83 -23.20
C ASN A 7 34.38 1.15 -21.85
N VAL A 8 35.63 1.10 -21.40
CA VAL A 8 36.00 0.50 -20.10
C VAL A 8 35.29 1.22 -18.94
N ILE A 9 35.21 2.55 -18.98
CA ILE A 9 34.49 3.33 -17.97
C ILE A 9 33.00 2.98 -17.96
N ILE A 10 32.36 2.93 -19.13
CA ILE A 10 30.93 2.63 -19.26
C ILE A 10 30.62 1.21 -18.76
N ASP A 11 31.45 0.23 -19.12
CA ASP A 11 31.28 -1.16 -18.70
C ASP A 11 31.47 -1.32 -17.19
N LEU A 12 32.45 -0.62 -16.62
CA LEU A 12 32.67 -0.61 -15.17
C LEU A 12 31.48 0.02 -14.43
N VAL A 13 30.96 1.15 -14.92
CA VAL A 13 29.77 1.82 -14.34
C VAL A 13 28.55 0.90 -14.43
N ALA A 14 28.35 0.24 -15.58
CA ALA A 14 27.26 -0.72 -15.75
C ALA A 14 27.37 -1.90 -14.78
N ALA A 15 28.57 -2.46 -14.59
CA ALA A 15 28.81 -3.54 -13.64
C ALA A 15 28.53 -3.13 -12.20
N LEU A 16 28.96 -1.93 -11.79
CA LEU A 16 28.70 -1.39 -10.46
C LEU A 16 27.21 -1.15 -10.21
N LEU A 17 26.49 -0.57 -11.17
CA LEU A 17 25.05 -0.37 -11.08
C LEU A 17 24.29 -1.71 -11.02
N PHE A 18 24.73 -2.72 -11.77
CA PHE A 18 24.15 -4.06 -11.72
C PHE A 18 24.33 -4.74 -10.35
N LEU A 19 25.52 -4.64 -9.76
CA LEU A 19 25.77 -5.13 -8.39
C LEU A 19 24.90 -4.38 -7.37
N GLY A 20 24.79 -3.05 -7.51
CA GLY A 20 23.90 -2.22 -6.71
C GLY A 20 22.43 -2.64 -6.82
N MET A 21 21.97 -3.00 -8.02
CA MET A 21 20.62 -3.50 -8.27
C MET A 21 20.33 -4.81 -7.54
N ILE A 22 21.25 -5.78 -7.63
CA ILE A 22 21.11 -7.06 -6.93
C ILE A 22 21.12 -6.83 -5.42
N ALA A 23 22.08 -6.06 -4.91
CA ALA A 23 22.21 -5.76 -3.49
C ALA A 23 20.94 -5.10 -2.94
N THR A 24 20.45 -4.04 -3.58
CA THR A 24 19.25 -3.34 -3.13
C THR A 24 17.98 -4.19 -3.28
N GLY A 25 17.88 -5.04 -4.31
CA GLY A 25 16.80 -6.01 -4.44
C GLY A 25 16.80 -7.05 -3.31
N TYR A 26 17.97 -7.56 -2.94
CA TYR A 26 18.15 -8.44 -1.79
C TYR A 26 17.72 -7.74 -0.48
N LEU A 27 18.17 -6.49 -0.27
CA LEU A 27 17.81 -5.70 0.91
C LEU A 27 16.30 -5.50 1.05
N LEU A 28 15.59 -5.22 -0.05
CA LEU A 28 14.13 -5.01 -0.06
C LEU A 28 13.32 -6.31 0.08
N ARG A 29 13.96 -7.48 -0.07
CA ARG A 29 13.29 -8.78 0.02
C ARG A 29 13.47 -9.46 1.36
N PHE A 30 14.68 -9.45 1.92
CA PHE A 30 14.99 -10.19 3.16
C PHE A 30 15.16 -9.29 4.39
N PRO A 31 16.10 -8.31 4.43
CA PRO A 31 16.18 -7.38 5.56
C PRO A 31 14.96 -6.47 5.75
N LEU A 32 14.35 -6.02 4.64
CA LEU A 32 13.23 -5.08 4.66
C LEU A 32 12.02 -5.65 3.89
N PRO A 33 11.40 -6.73 4.39
CA PRO A 33 10.29 -7.39 3.71
C PRO A 33 9.07 -6.47 3.57
N PRO A 34 8.12 -6.78 2.67
CA PRO A 34 6.89 -6.01 2.51
C PRO A 34 6.18 -5.77 3.86
N GLY A 35 5.82 -4.51 4.14
CA GLY A 35 5.20 -4.11 5.41
C GLY A 35 6.16 -3.57 6.48
N SER A 36 7.48 -3.70 6.32
CA SER A 36 8.47 -3.27 7.32
C SER A 36 8.71 -1.75 7.43
N ASN A 37 8.04 -0.94 6.61
CA ASN A 37 8.28 0.51 6.45
C ASN A 37 8.30 1.32 7.75
N LYS A 38 7.64 0.86 8.81
CA LYS A 38 7.53 1.55 10.10
C LYS A 38 8.17 0.82 11.28
N THR A 39 8.63 -0.42 11.08
CA THR A 39 9.14 -1.28 12.16
C THR A 39 10.64 -1.52 12.05
N LEU A 40 11.18 -1.47 10.83
CA LEU A 40 12.59 -1.73 10.56
C LEU A 40 13.19 -0.60 9.73
N THR A 41 14.31 -0.08 10.21
CA THR A 41 15.20 0.79 9.44
C THR A 41 16.52 0.07 9.23
N LEU A 42 17.11 0.25 8.05
CA LEU A 42 18.46 -0.23 7.74
C LEU A 42 19.31 0.98 7.44
N TRP A 43 20.35 1.21 8.26
CA TRP A 43 21.23 2.38 8.18
C TRP A 43 20.46 3.71 8.19
N GLY A 44 19.42 3.81 9.03
CA GLY A 44 18.59 5.01 9.17
C GLY A 44 17.58 5.22 8.04
N LEU A 45 17.52 4.32 7.05
CA LEU A 45 16.61 4.40 5.92
C LEU A 45 15.49 3.35 6.04
N SER A 46 14.25 3.80 5.80
CA SER A 46 13.06 2.94 5.70
C SER A 46 13.06 2.13 4.41
N ARG A 47 12.23 1.08 4.37
CA ARG A 47 12.00 0.29 3.15
C ARG A 47 11.57 1.14 1.95
N HIS A 48 10.79 2.20 2.15
CA HIS A 48 10.38 3.10 1.07
C HIS A 48 11.57 3.91 0.52
N GLN A 49 12.46 4.36 1.40
CA GLN A 49 13.66 5.10 0.98
C GLN A 49 14.65 4.18 0.24
N TRP A 50 14.85 2.95 0.72
CA TRP A 50 15.59 1.92 -0.01
C TRP A 50 14.93 1.59 -1.36
N GLY A 51 13.60 1.58 -1.42
CA GLY A 51 12.82 1.44 -2.64
C GLY A 51 13.13 2.54 -3.66
N ASN A 52 13.21 3.80 -3.20
CA ASN A 52 13.60 4.92 -4.06
C ASN A 52 15.03 4.76 -4.58
N ILE A 53 15.98 4.36 -3.74
CA ILE A 53 17.36 4.09 -4.15
C ILE A 53 17.39 3.01 -5.24
N HIS A 54 16.71 1.89 -5.00
CA HIS A 54 16.60 0.79 -5.97
C HIS A 54 15.99 1.24 -7.31
N PHE A 55 14.95 2.09 -7.27
CA PHE A 55 14.32 2.65 -8.47
C PHE A 55 15.30 3.50 -9.29
N TRP A 56 16.03 4.42 -8.65
CA TRP A 56 16.98 5.28 -9.35
C TRP A 56 18.18 4.52 -9.90
N ILE A 57 18.67 3.50 -9.18
CA ILE A 57 19.71 2.61 -9.70
C ILE A 57 19.18 1.85 -10.94
N SER A 58 17.94 1.36 -10.91
CA SER A 58 17.32 0.69 -12.07
C SER A 58 17.31 1.60 -13.31
N LEU A 59 16.90 2.85 -13.12
CA LEU A 59 16.81 3.82 -14.20
C LEU A 59 18.20 4.18 -14.75
N GLY A 60 19.18 4.37 -13.86
CA GLY A 60 20.58 4.59 -14.25
C GLY A 60 21.15 3.40 -15.01
N LEU A 61 20.89 2.18 -14.54
CA LEU A 61 21.32 0.95 -15.20
C LEU A 61 20.68 0.81 -16.59
N LEU A 62 19.39 1.13 -16.73
CA LEU A 62 18.73 1.14 -18.03
C LEU A 62 19.40 2.13 -18.99
N ALA A 63 19.69 3.35 -18.54
CA ALA A 63 20.33 4.38 -19.36
C ALA A 63 21.76 3.98 -19.79
N ILE A 64 22.57 3.46 -18.86
CA ILE A 64 23.95 3.04 -19.20
C ILE A 64 23.96 1.83 -20.11
N LEU A 65 23.03 0.87 -19.94
CA LEU A 65 22.91 -0.28 -20.83
C LEU A 65 22.51 0.13 -22.25
N MET A 66 21.70 1.19 -22.40
CA MET A 66 21.39 1.75 -23.72
C MET A 66 22.61 2.35 -24.40
N ILE A 67 23.42 3.11 -23.66
CA ILE A 67 24.66 3.67 -24.17
C ILE A 67 25.64 2.54 -24.52
N HIS A 68 25.80 1.55 -23.64
CA HIS A 68 26.64 0.38 -23.87
C HIS A 68 26.21 -0.37 -25.15
N LEU A 69 24.91 -0.66 -25.31
CA LEU A 69 24.37 -1.32 -26.49
C LEU A 69 24.66 -0.51 -27.77
N ALA A 70 24.46 0.80 -27.74
CA ALA A 70 24.74 1.68 -28.87
C ALA A 70 26.23 1.68 -29.26
N LEU A 71 27.13 1.70 -28.27
CA LEU A 71 28.58 1.66 -28.51
C LEU A 71 29.05 0.31 -29.09
N HIS A 72 28.40 -0.78 -28.71
CA HIS A 72 28.72 -2.13 -29.16
C HIS A 72 27.90 -2.61 -30.38
N TRP A 73 27.02 -1.77 -30.92
CA TRP A 73 26.08 -2.13 -31.98
C TRP A 73 26.74 -2.71 -33.25
N ASN A 74 27.87 -2.14 -33.70
CA ASN A 74 28.61 -2.66 -34.85
C ASN A 74 29.08 -4.11 -34.65
N TRP A 75 29.53 -4.44 -33.44
CA TRP A 75 29.93 -5.79 -33.09
C TRP A 75 28.70 -6.72 -33.12
N ILE A 76 27.57 -6.27 -32.58
CA ILE A 76 26.31 -7.04 -32.55
C ILE A 76 25.84 -7.40 -33.97
N VAL A 77 25.72 -6.42 -34.86
CA VAL A 77 25.32 -6.65 -36.27
C VAL A 77 26.29 -7.60 -36.96
N THR A 78 27.60 -7.44 -36.71
CA THR A 78 28.62 -8.29 -37.31
C THR A 78 28.53 -9.73 -36.80
N VAL A 79 28.33 -9.96 -35.51
CA VAL A 79 28.23 -11.29 -34.91
C VAL A 79 26.94 -11.98 -35.29
N ILE A 80 25.80 -11.29 -35.20
CA ILE A 80 24.48 -11.85 -35.54
C ILE A 80 24.39 -12.10 -37.05
N GLY A 81 24.83 -11.17 -37.89
CA GLY A 81 24.79 -11.34 -39.33
C GLY A 81 25.70 -12.46 -39.84
N LYS A 82 26.85 -12.68 -39.20
CA LYS A 82 27.71 -13.85 -39.47
C LYS A 82 27.04 -15.15 -39.01
N ARG A 83 26.41 -15.16 -37.83
CA ARG A 83 25.76 -16.35 -37.26
C ARG A 83 24.49 -16.76 -38.02
N CYS A 84 23.75 -15.80 -38.56
CA CYS A 84 22.55 -16.04 -39.36
C CYS A 84 22.83 -16.18 -40.87
N HIS A 85 24.11 -16.13 -41.31
CA HIS A 85 24.49 -16.16 -42.72
C HIS A 85 23.76 -15.12 -43.60
N LEU A 86 23.25 -14.04 -43.01
CA LEU A 86 22.30 -13.12 -43.65
C LEU A 86 22.96 -11.87 -44.25
N LEU A 87 24.24 -11.62 -43.98
CA LEU A 87 24.94 -10.41 -44.42
C LEU A 87 26.03 -10.70 -45.45
N LYS A 88 25.81 -10.24 -46.68
CA LYS A 88 26.77 -10.24 -47.79
C LYS A 88 27.20 -8.79 -48.11
N THR A 89 27.88 -8.16 -47.14
CA THR A 89 28.52 -6.83 -47.22
C THR A 89 27.60 -5.61 -47.42
N LEU A 90 26.80 -5.26 -46.41
CA LEU A 90 26.30 -3.89 -46.24
C LEU A 90 26.82 -3.39 -44.89
N GLN A 91 27.62 -2.31 -44.89
CA GLN A 91 28.00 -1.60 -43.66
C GLN A 91 26.85 -0.63 -43.32
N PRO A 92 25.98 -0.94 -42.34
CA PRO A 92 24.95 0.01 -41.94
C PRO A 92 25.59 1.23 -41.29
N SER A 93 25.03 2.41 -41.57
CA SER A 93 25.38 3.66 -40.88
C SER A 93 25.17 3.49 -39.37
N LEU A 94 26.26 3.55 -38.61
CA LEU A 94 26.30 3.42 -37.14
C LEU A 94 25.21 4.30 -36.47
N VAL A 95 25.03 5.51 -37.00
CA VAL A 95 24.11 6.52 -36.43
C VAL A 95 22.65 6.17 -36.69
N HIS A 96 22.28 5.80 -37.92
CA HIS A 96 20.89 5.45 -38.24
C HIS A 96 20.41 4.22 -37.48
N SER A 97 21.28 3.22 -37.33
CA SER A 97 20.91 2.00 -36.63
C SER A 97 20.82 2.20 -35.12
N ALA A 98 21.68 3.05 -34.52
CA ALA A 98 21.58 3.40 -33.11
C ALA A 98 20.29 4.19 -32.79
N ILE A 99 19.92 5.14 -33.66
CA ILE A 99 18.67 5.91 -33.52
C ILE A 99 17.45 4.98 -33.58
N TRP A 100 17.42 4.03 -34.53
CA TRP A 100 16.33 3.06 -34.63
C TRP A 100 16.21 2.17 -33.38
N THR A 101 17.33 1.68 -32.84
CA THR A 101 17.29 0.85 -31.62
C THR A 101 16.78 1.59 -30.40
N LEU A 102 17.20 2.85 -30.23
CA LEU A 102 16.73 3.70 -29.14
C LEU A 102 15.23 3.98 -29.30
N GLY A 103 14.77 4.30 -30.52
CA GLY A 103 13.37 4.51 -30.83
C GLY A 103 12.50 3.27 -30.56
N VAL A 104 12.93 2.09 -30.98
CA VAL A 104 12.21 0.83 -30.73
C VAL A 104 12.13 0.52 -29.25
N LEU A 105 13.22 0.66 -28.48
CA LEU A 105 13.16 0.38 -27.05
C LEU A 105 12.24 1.36 -26.32
N ILE A 106 12.33 2.65 -26.63
CA ILE A 106 11.44 3.67 -26.05
C ILE A 106 9.98 3.32 -26.35
N MET A 107 9.67 2.96 -27.60
CA MET A 107 8.33 2.56 -27.99
C MET A 107 7.84 1.34 -27.20
N LEU A 108 8.67 0.31 -27.04
CA LEU A 108 8.34 -0.87 -26.23
C LEU A 108 8.11 -0.54 -24.76
N CYS A 109 8.94 0.32 -24.15
CA CYS A 109 8.77 0.75 -22.76
C CYS A 109 7.47 1.54 -22.57
N VAL A 110 7.16 2.46 -23.49
CA VAL A 110 5.92 3.27 -23.45
C VAL A 110 4.71 2.38 -23.67
N ALA A 111 4.75 1.48 -24.65
CA ALA A 111 3.69 0.52 -24.91
C ALA A 111 3.44 -0.39 -23.70
N PHE A 112 4.51 -0.89 -23.06
CA PHE A 112 4.40 -1.67 -21.84
C PHE A 112 3.80 -0.86 -20.69
N GLY A 113 4.24 0.39 -20.48
CA GLY A 113 3.68 1.28 -19.46
C GLY A 113 2.19 1.54 -19.66
N TRP A 114 1.77 1.78 -20.90
CA TRP A 114 0.37 1.93 -21.27
C TRP A 114 -0.44 0.65 -21.04
N LEU A 115 0.08 -0.50 -21.48
CA LEU A 115 -0.53 -1.82 -21.25
C LEU A 115 -0.66 -2.13 -19.76
N ALA A 116 0.37 -1.86 -18.97
CA ALA A 116 0.39 -2.11 -17.52
C ALA A 116 -0.65 -1.27 -16.77
N GLN A 117 -1.00 -0.09 -17.29
CA GLN A 117 -2.02 0.78 -16.69
C GLN A 117 -3.45 0.46 -17.15
N ARG A 118 -3.60 -0.13 -18.34
CA ARG A 118 -4.90 -0.37 -18.98
C ARG A 118 -5.88 -1.17 -18.10
N ASP A 119 -5.37 -2.14 -17.35
CA ASP A 119 -6.18 -3.07 -16.56
C ASP A 119 -6.00 -2.93 -15.04
N VAL A 120 -5.45 -1.80 -14.57
CA VAL A 120 -5.32 -1.54 -13.13
C VAL A 120 -6.71 -1.34 -12.54
N LYS A 121 -7.24 -2.39 -11.91
CA LYS A 121 -8.48 -2.35 -11.14
C LYS A 121 -8.16 -2.09 -9.69
N ALA A 122 -8.90 -1.19 -9.05
CA ALA A 122 -8.95 -1.18 -7.61
C ALA A 122 -9.48 -2.54 -7.16
N LEU A 123 -8.76 -3.20 -6.25
CA LEU A 123 -9.33 -4.37 -5.58
C LEU A 123 -10.66 -3.94 -4.96
N PRO A 124 -11.74 -4.72 -5.12
CA PRO A 124 -12.99 -4.45 -4.44
C PRO A 124 -12.66 -4.24 -2.97
N GLN A 125 -12.97 -3.05 -2.45
CA GLN A 125 -12.92 -2.89 -1.01
C GLN A 125 -13.91 -3.90 -0.44
N PRO A 126 -13.53 -4.66 0.60
CA PRO A 126 -14.45 -5.61 1.22
C PRO A 126 -15.77 -4.89 1.52
N ILE A 127 -16.86 -5.50 1.06
CA ILE A 127 -18.20 -4.90 1.03
C ILE A 127 -18.64 -4.59 2.46
N CYS A 128 -18.53 -3.33 2.86
CA CYS A 128 -19.21 -2.79 4.04
C CYS A 128 -19.89 -1.46 3.70
N SER A 129 -20.56 -1.36 2.54
CA SER A 129 -21.35 -0.17 2.19
C SER A 129 -22.39 -0.46 1.10
N SER A 130 -23.58 -0.89 1.50
CA SER A 130 -24.85 -0.52 0.83
C SER A 130 -26.06 -0.96 1.68
N VAL A 131 -26.30 -0.28 2.80
CA VAL A 131 -27.70 -0.06 3.22
C VAL A 131 -28.00 1.37 2.81
N SER A 132 -28.52 1.49 1.59
CA SER A 132 -29.14 2.71 1.11
C SER A 132 -30.40 2.90 1.95
N SER A 133 -30.45 4.04 2.64
CA SER A 133 -31.64 4.61 3.25
C SER A 133 -32.77 4.70 2.24
N ASN A 134 -33.74 3.79 2.34
CA ASN A 134 -35.15 4.01 2.03
C ASN A 134 -35.91 2.74 2.39
N ASP A 135 -36.61 2.78 3.52
CA ASP A 135 -37.96 2.24 3.63
C ASP A 135 -38.63 2.94 4.81
N GLN A 136 -39.57 3.83 4.46
CA GLN A 136 -40.62 4.23 5.37
C GLN A 136 -41.52 3.01 5.55
N VAL A 137 -41.57 2.46 6.76
CA VAL A 137 -42.65 1.57 7.15
C VAL A 137 -43.58 2.35 8.08
N GLU A 138 -44.55 2.91 7.39
CA GLU A 138 -45.93 3.19 7.76
C GLU A 138 -46.41 2.66 9.12
N THR A 139 -46.91 3.59 9.92
CA THR A 139 -47.66 3.37 11.16
C THR A 139 -49.00 2.69 10.87
N GLN A 140 -49.23 1.51 11.44
CA GLN A 140 -50.58 1.04 11.76
C GLN A 140 -50.53 0.11 12.98
N ASN A 141 -51.15 0.57 14.07
CA ASN A 141 -51.68 -0.26 15.13
C ASN A 141 -53.17 -0.48 14.81
N PRO A 142 -53.77 -1.65 15.07
CA PRO A 142 -54.47 -1.77 16.34
C PRO A 142 -54.53 -3.19 16.97
N ASP A 143 -54.64 -3.13 18.31
CA ASP A 143 -55.36 -4.01 19.23
C ASP A 143 -54.83 -5.38 19.67
N LEU A 144 -54.59 -5.40 21.00
CA LEU A 144 -55.08 -6.38 21.98
C LEU A 144 -54.56 -7.82 21.89
N HIS A 145 -53.61 -8.15 22.77
CA HIS A 145 -53.74 -9.27 23.71
C HIS A 145 -52.65 -9.21 24.79
N THR A 146 -53.13 -9.22 26.04
CA THR A 146 -52.57 -9.89 27.23
C THR A 146 -51.14 -9.52 27.70
N ALA A 147 -51.11 -9.01 28.93
CA ALA A 147 -49.91 -8.79 29.72
C ALA A 147 -49.11 -10.10 29.93
N GLU A 148 -47.91 -10.15 29.37
CA GLU A 148 -46.85 -11.03 29.84
C GLU A 148 -45.53 -10.27 29.72
N SER A 149 -44.75 -10.23 30.81
CA SER A 149 -43.54 -9.44 30.91
C SER A 149 -42.45 -10.01 29.99
N ILE A 150 -42.21 -9.35 28.86
CA ILE A 150 -41.07 -9.62 28.00
C ILE A 150 -40.08 -8.47 28.21
N THR A 151 -39.05 -8.72 29.02
CA THR A 151 -37.83 -7.89 29.00
C THR A 151 -37.28 -7.96 27.57
N PRO A 152 -37.14 -6.85 26.84
CA PRO A 152 -36.57 -6.90 25.49
C PRO A 152 -35.14 -7.45 25.59
N GLN A 153 -34.89 -8.64 25.05
CA GLN A 153 -33.54 -9.15 24.88
C GLN A 153 -32.81 -8.18 23.95
N ALA A 154 -32.01 -7.29 24.53
CA ALA A 154 -31.21 -6.34 23.79
C ALA A 154 -30.32 -7.13 22.82
N LYS A 155 -30.42 -6.82 21.52
CA LYS A 155 -29.61 -7.43 20.47
C LYS A 155 -28.13 -7.42 20.90
N THR A 156 -27.48 -8.58 20.86
CA THR A 156 -26.03 -8.68 21.04
C THR A 156 -25.35 -8.06 19.82
N LEU A 157 -24.58 -7.00 20.04
CA LEU A 157 -23.78 -6.33 19.04
C LEU A 157 -22.49 -7.13 18.82
N VAL A 158 -22.11 -7.28 17.57
CA VAL A 158 -20.83 -7.87 17.17
C VAL A 158 -19.98 -6.85 16.44
N TRP A 159 -18.70 -7.17 16.21
CA TRP A 159 -17.76 -6.32 15.47
C TRP A 159 -18.35 -5.76 14.18
N ASP A 160 -19.08 -6.55 13.39
CA ASP A 160 -19.68 -6.11 12.13
C ASP A 160 -20.77 -5.03 12.33
N ASP A 161 -21.43 -4.97 13.49
CA ASP A 161 -22.39 -3.91 13.83
C ASP A 161 -21.71 -2.60 14.21
N ILE A 162 -20.44 -2.63 14.63
CA ILE A 162 -19.69 -1.49 15.18
C ILE A 162 -18.65 -0.96 14.19
N TYR A 163 -18.01 -1.84 13.43
CA TYR A 163 -16.97 -1.52 12.48
C TYR A 163 -17.34 -0.39 11.50
N PRO A 164 -18.59 -0.27 10.98
CA PRO A 164 -18.96 0.83 10.08
C PRO A 164 -18.75 2.23 10.68
N ILE A 165 -18.91 2.39 12.01
CA ILE A 165 -18.66 3.65 12.72
C ILE A 165 -17.17 3.99 12.64
N PHE A 166 -16.31 3.02 12.92
CA PHE A 166 -14.86 3.17 12.81
C PHE A 166 -14.38 3.33 11.36
N ALA A 167 -15.01 2.63 10.43
CA ALA A 167 -14.69 2.71 9.01
C ALA A 167 -14.91 4.14 8.48
N THR A 168 -16.02 4.76 8.88
CA THR A 168 -16.39 6.11 8.46
C THR A 168 -15.50 7.18 9.10
N ASN A 169 -15.22 7.05 10.40
CA ASN A 169 -14.61 8.13 11.17
C ASN A 169 -13.09 8.00 11.35
N CYS A 170 -12.53 6.78 11.26
CA CYS A 170 -11.15 6.50 11.69
C CYS A 170 -10.27 5.88 10.60
N LEU A 171 -10.84 5.16 9.63
CA LEU A 171 -10.09 4.34 8.68
C LEU A 171 -9.15 5.13 7.77
N ASP A 172 -9.50 6.37 7.43
CA ASP A 172 -8.68 7.22 6.57
C ASP A 172 -7.31 7.54 7.17
N CYS A 173 -7.21 7.62 8.49
CA CYS A 173 -5.97 7.91 9.22
C CYS A 173 -5.38 6.68 9.93
N HIS A 174 -6.21 5.70 10.28
CA HIS A 174 -5.87 4.49 11.02
C HIS A 174 -6.22 3.21 10.24
N GLY A 175 -5.94 3.16 8.94
CA GLY A 175 -6.21 2.02 8.05
C GLY A 175 -4.98 1.45 7.37
N PRO A 176 -5.13 0.54 6.40
CA PRO A 176 -4.00 -0.12 5.72
C PRO A 176 -3.05 0.85 5.02
N ARG A 177 -3.59 1.96 4.49
CA ARG A 177 -2.81 2.98 3.77
C ARG A 177 -2.07 3.94 4.72
N LYS A 178 -2.72 4.36 5.80
CA LYS A 178 -2.20 5.33 6.78
C LYS A 178 -2.43 4.80 8.18
N GLN A 179 -1.39 4.78 9.00
CA GLN A 179 -1.39 4.20 10.35
C GLN A 179 -0.87 5.24 11.33
N TYR A 180 -1.66 6.27 11.60
CA TYR A 180 -1.28 7.31 12.54
C TYR A 180 -1.19 6.71 13.95
N ALA A 181 -0.24 7.21 14.74
CA ALA A 181 0.14 6.64 16.04
C ALA A 181 0.45 5.12 16.01
N GLY A 182 0.68 4.52 14.83
CA GLY A 182 0.90 3.07 14.71
C GLY A 182 -0.35 2.22 14.98
N PHE A 183 -1.55 2.80 14.99
CA PHE A 183 -2.81 2.11 15.26
C PHE A 183 -3.58 1.82 13.96
N ARG A 184 -4.29 0.69 13.95
CA ARG A 184 -5.05 0.14 12.82
C ARG A 184 -6.45 -0.26 13.27
N VAL A 185 -7.45 0.47 12.81
CA VAL A 185 -8.85 0.37 13.23
C VAL A 185 -9.63 -0.72 12.50
N ASP A 186 -9.11 -1.22 11.38
CA ASP A 186 -9.72 -2.27 10.55
C ASP A 186 -9.46 -3.69 11.04
N ARG A 187 -8.78 -3.85 12.18
CA ARG A 187 -8.58 -5.16 12.79
C ARG A 187 -8.97 -5.10 14.27
N LEU A 188 -9.94 -5.94 14.62
CA LEU A 188 -10.49 -6.03 15.98
C LEU A 188 -9.41 -6.31 17.04
N ASP A 189 -8.44 -7.17 16.71
CA ASP A 189 -7.32 -7.53 17.59
C ASP A 189 -6.48 -6.33 18.05
N ASN A 190 -6.39 -5.25 17.26
CA ASN A 190 -5.61 -4.08 17.63
C ASN A 190 -6.25 -3.23 18.73
N PHE A 191 -7.55 -3.40 19.01
CA PHE A 191 -8.22 -2.68 20.10
C PHE A 191 -7.85 -3.24 21.48
N PHE A 192 -7.35 -4.48 21.51
CA PHE A 192 -6.91 -5.15 22.73
C PHE A 192 -5.40 -5.02 22.93
N LYS A 193 -4.97 -5.29 24.16
CA LYS A 193 -3.55 -5.27 24.54
C LYS A 193 -2.73 -6.13 23.56
N ASN A 194 -1.69 -5.51 23.00
CA ASN A 194 -0.68 -6.18 22.18
C ASN A 194 0.71 -5.63 22.52
N ASP A 195 1.75 -6.14 21.85
CA ASP A 195 3.14 -5.75 22.11
C ASP A 195 3.46 -4.29 21.74
N VAL A 196 2.59 -3.64 20.96
CA VAL A 196 2.84 -2.33 20.37
C VAL A 196 2.11 -1.21 21.12
N HIS A 197 0.86 -1.45 21.56
CA HIS A 197 0.00 -0.45 22.20
C HIS A 197 -0.75 -1.00 23.43
N PRO A 198 -1.04 -0.13 24.43
CA PRO A 198 -1.92 -0.49 25.53
C PRO A 198 -3.35 -0.77 25.05
N SER A 199 -4.10 -1.56 25.83
CA SER A 199 -5.50 -1.89 25.50
C SER A 199 -6.35 -0.63 25.38
N LEU A 200 -7.01 -0.45 24.23
CA LEU A 200 -8.01 0.61 24.06
C LEU A 200 -9.38 0.16 24.55
N VAL A 201 -9.68 -1.12 24.40
CA VAL A 201 -10.92 -1.76 24.85
C VAL A 201 -10.61 -2.78 25.94
N MET A 202 -11.40 -2.74 27.01
CA MET A 202 -11.45 -3.75 28.06
C MET A 202 -12.82 -4.43 27.98
N PRO A 203 -12.91 -5.66 27.45
CA PRO A 203 -14.17 -6.39 27.33
C PRO A 203 -14.98 -6.41 28.63
N GLY A 204 -16.26 -6.09 28.56
CA GLY A 204 -17.19 -6.03 29.69
C GLY A 204 -17.05 -4.76 30.56
N GLN A 205 -16.14 -3.84 30.24
CA GLN A 205 -15.81 -2.69 31.07
C GLN A 205 -15.62 -1.43 30.21
N SER A 206 -16.72 -0.89 29.65
CA SER A 206 -16.69 0.34 28.84
C SER A 206 -16.11 1.53 29.61
N SER A 207 -16.44 1.67 30.89
CA SER A 207 -15.95 2.74 31.77
C SER A 207 -14.44 2.72 32.02
N GLN A 208 -13.79 1.55 31.90
CA GLN A 208 -12.33 1.40 32.04
C GLN A 208 -11.61 1.38 30.68
N SER A 209 -12.36 1.35 29.58
CA SER A 209 -11.80 1.32 28.23
C SER A 209 -11.30 2.71 27.83
N THR A 210 -10.01 2.80 27.48
CA THR A 210 -9.37 4.05 27.05
C THR A 210 -9.99 4.62 25.77
N LEU A 211 -10.68 3.79 24.98
CA LEU A 211 -11.39 4.19 23.76
C LEU A 211 -12.50 5.22 24.05
N ILE A 212 -13.29 5.02 25.11
CA ILE A 212 -14.46 5.87 25.41
C ILE A 212 -14.11 7.35 25.56
N PRO A 213 -13.13 7.75 26.40
CA PRO A 213 -12.77 9.17 26.53
C PRO A 213 -12.15 9.76 25.25
N ILE A 214 -11.61 8.93 24.33
CA ILE A 214 -11.14 9.39 23.02
C ILE A 214 -12.34 9.73 22.13
N ILE A 215 -13.28 8.80 21.98
CA ILE A 215 -14.42 8.97 21.07
C ILE A 215 -15.51 9.91 21.60
N SER A 216 -15.59 10.13 22.92
CA SER A 216 -16.48 11.11 23.53
C SER A 216 -15.93 12.55 23.46
N GLY A 217 -14.65 12.72 23.11
CA GLY A 217 -13.96 14.01 23.14
C GLY A 217 -13.56 14.49 24.54
N THR A 218 -13.70 13.66 25.58
CA THR A 218 -13.28 14.01 26.95
C THR A 218 -11.76 14.07 27.09
N ARG A 219 -11.02 13.30 26.27
CA ARG A 219 -9.55 13.32 26.23
C ARG A 219 -9.07 14.37 25.22
N THR A 220 -8.76 15.55 25.72
CA THR A 220 -8.37 16.72 24.89
C THR A 220 -6.87 16.80 24.61
N ILE A 221 -6.03 16.17 25.44
CA ILE A 221 -4.56 16.22 25.31
C ILE A 221 -4.09 15.09 24.38
N MET A 222 -4.40 15.20 23.09
CA MET A 222 -3.88 14.33 22.02
C MET A 222 -3.87 15.04 20.67
N ALA A 223 -3.07 14.52 19.73
CA ALA A 223 -3.08 15.01 18.36
C ALA A 223 -4.47 14.79 17.72
N MET A 224 -5.02 15.84 17.10
CA MET A 224 -6.32 15.82 16.43
C MET A 224 -7.50 15.37 17.32
N ALA A 225 -7.49 15.69 18.62
CA ALA A 225 -8.54 15.31 19.58
C ALA A 225 -9.96 15.56 19.03
N GLU A 226 -10.22 16.75 18.48
CA GLU A 226 -11.53 17.13 17.92
C GLU A 226 -12.02 16.22 16.78
N ARG A 227 -11.11 15.63 15.98
CA ARG A 227 -11.51 14.73 14.88
C ARG A 227 -11.96 13.35 15.35
N HIS A 228 -11.68 12.98 16.60
CA HIS A 228 -12.06 11.67 17.13
C HIS A 228 -13.44 11.68 17.79
N LYS A 229 -14.04 12.86 17.99
CA LYS A 229 -15.33 12.99 18.65
C LYS A 229 -16.46 12.44 17.77
N LEU A 230 -17.15 11.43 18.27
CA LEU A 230 -18.34 10.84 17.66
C LEU A 230 -19.62 11.42 18.26
N SER A 231 -20.76 11.09 17.66
CA SER A 231 -22.06 11.43 18.22
C SER A 231 -22.35 10.60 19.49
N GLU A 232 -23.19 11.13 20.39
CA GLU A 232 -23.53 10.44 21.64
C GLU A 232 -24.16 9.05 21.40
N SER A 233 -24.93 8.90 20.31
CA SER A 233 -25.54 7.62 19.92
C SER A 233 -24.50 6.60 19.47
N GLU A 234 -23.48 7.02 18.70
CA GLU A 234 -22.36 6.16 18.30
C GLU A 234 -21.51 5.74 19.50
N VAL A 235 -21.21 6.69 20.42
CA VAL A 235 -20.47 6.40 21.65
C VAL A 235 -21.23 5.41 22.52
N SER A 236 -22.55 5.59 22.68
CA SER A 236 -23.41 4.68 23.44
C SER A 236 -23.45 3.27 22.83
N ARG A 237 -23.54 3.18 21.50
CA ARG A 237 -23.54 1.91 20.77
C ARG A 237 -22.20 1.17 20.91
N ILE A 238 -21.08 1.88 20.83
CA ILE A 238 -19.74 1.32 21.08
C ILE A 238 -19.61 0.87 22.53
N SER A 239 -20.07 1.67 23.49
CA SER A 239 -20.02 1.33 24.92
C SER A 239 -20.81 0.05 25.21
N THR A 240 -22.01 -0.08 24.64
CA THR A 240 -22.84 -1.28 24.74
C THR A 240 -22.13 -2.51 24.19
N TRP A 241 -21.49 -2.41 23.03
CA TRP A 241 -20.71 -3.52 22.46
C TRP A 241 -19.53 -3.92 23.35
N ILE A 242 -18.83 -2.94 23.94
CA ILE A 242 -17.75 -3.22 24.90
C ILE A 242 -18.31 -3.96 26.12
N ASP A 243 -19.42 -3.49 26.70
CA ASP A 243 -20.04 -4.09 27.88
C ASP A 243 -20.59 -5.50 27.60
N GLN A 244 -20.95 -5.80 26.35
CA GLN A 244 -21.33 -7.14 25.89
C GLN A 244 -20.12 -8.07 25.63
N GLY A 245 -18.90 -7.61 25.90
CA GLY A 245 -17.68 -8.40 25.80
C GLY A 245 -16.85 -8.17 24.54
N ALA A 246 -17.14 -7.12 23.77
CA ALA A 246 -16.35 -6.67 22.62
C ALA A 246 -16.01 -7.79 21.61
N LYS A 247 -17.02 -8.59 21.24
CA LYS A 247 -16.87 -9.71 20.30
C LYS A 247 -17.07 -9.30 18.85
#